data_AF-A0AAV9HA95-F1
#
_entry.id   AF-A0AAV9HA95-F1
#
_cell.length_a   1.000
_cell.length_b   1.000
_cell.length_c   1.000
_cell.angle_alpha   90.00
_cell.angle_beta   90.00
_cell.angle_gamma   90.00
#
_symmetry.space_group_name_H-M   'P 1'
#
loop_
_entity.id
_entity.type
_entity.pdbx_description
1 polymer ?
#
loop_
_entity_poly.entity_id
_entity_poly.type
_entity_poly.pdbx_seq_one_letter_code
_entity_poly.pdbx_strand_id
1 'polypeptide(L)'
;MSLQNYALAAATGPAPVRHPNNSQSSSSQPSNPQSQSQPSQQSQQSQQSQQSQQSQQSQQSQMPPPPLPARFLNRSAISKAKKRKPDPPEVIEARYARLGVIPPPKLTNQLRFKLFIERINRRQWSYLSNVVNPTLLFNGEKMTLYELTLLLKSQYLEPMRIAEMVGGRVFPNPPERDIKRFESDPLMARVVVTGADGGETARHLFVDFEDGKISGVWEMQEEVPRRRKRDMRKKFKTVGLPTRRRELEEGKVEDLEDWYREYIGVINSGAEAMREFLGAYCRESGVKRNGILLPIERYIGLMADVQEAVEGLTFEVTNVVADEERQMVAARIEFVGTPVKMYMGAAPTGDEVEWAEHVFYWLDAGKIAEVISIVDWEAYREGLGQ
;
A
#
# COMPACT_ATOMS: atom_id res chain seq x y z
N MET A 1 0.49 39.73 42.98
CA MET A 1 1.50 40.38 43.85
C MET A 1 2.14 39.30 44.71
N SER A 2 3.49 39.33 44.75
CA SER A 2 4.53 38.56 45.49
C SER A 2 4.45 37.03 45.56
N LEU A 3 5.43 36.23 45.10
CA LEU A 3 6.91 36.16 45.31
C LEU A 3 7.35 35.72 46.71
N GLN A 4 8.06 34.58 46.76
CA GLN A 4 9.38 34.28 47.41
C GLN A 4 9.39 32.83 47.96
N ASN A 5 10.22 31.91 47.46
CA ASN A 5 11.69 31.74 47.52
C ASN A 5 12.25 31.29 48.87
N TYR A 6 12.86 30.09 48.88
CA TYR A 6 14.09 29.66 49.59
C TYR A 6 14.62 28.44 48.77
N ALA A 7 15.75 28.44 48.06
CA ALA A 7 17.18 28.53 48.45
C ALA A 7 17.66 27.33 49.29
N LEU A 8 18.87 26.74 49.20
CA LEU A 8 20.04 26.70 48.30
C LEU A 8 21.08 25.76 48.99
N ALA A 9 21.93 25.03 48.25
CA ALA A 9 23.33 24.60 48.57
C ALA A 9 23.66 23.27 47.84
N ALA A 10 24.55 23.14 46.86
CA ALA A 10 25.95 23.60 46.62
C ALA A 10 27.04 22.70 47.26
N ALA A 11 27.91 22.16 46.37
CA ALA A 11 29.34 21.79 46.52
C ALA A 11 29.64 20.44 45.84
N THR A 12 30.70 20.14 45.09
CA THR A 12 31.91 20.84 44.58
C THR A 12 32.60 19.84 43.62
N GLY A 13 33.22 20.31 42.53
CA GLY A 13 34.16 19.53 41.70
C GLY A 13 35.52 19.30 42.41
N PRO A 14 36.54 18.70 41.74
CA PRO A 14 37.21 19.41 40.63
C PRO A 14 37.81 18.55 39.47
N ALA A 15 37.79 19.19 38.28
CA ALA A 15 38.85 19.46 37.28
C ALA A 15 39.83 18.38 36.68
N PRO A 16 40.34 18.63 35.44
CA PRO A 16 40.97 17.64 34.55
C PRO A 16 42.50 17.82 34.37
N VAL A 17 43.16 16.86 33.70
CA VAL A 17 44.59 16.92 33.34
C VAL A 17 44.79 16.76 31.81
N ARG A 18 45.66 17.61 31.24
CA ARG A 18 46.09 17.70 29.84
C ARG A 18 47.36 16.87 29.55
N HIS A 19 47.41 16.36 28.31
CA HIS A 19 48.51 16.07 27.33
C HIS A 19 50.01 16.03 27.74
N PRO A 20 50.84 15.32 26.96
CA PRO A 20 51.57 16.02 25.87
C PRO A 20 51.73 15.25 24.53
N ASN A 21 52.14 16.05 23.54
CA ASN A 21 52.55 15.79 22.14
C ASN A 21 53.56 14.65 21.92
N ASN A 22 53.57 14.10 20.69
CA ASN A 22 54.80 14.08 19.89
C ASN A 22 54.52 14.08 18.38
N SER A 23 55.35 14.82 17.66
CA SER A 23 55.37 15.04 16.20
C SER A 23 56.71 14.54 15.62
N GLN A 24 56.78 14.46 14.27
CA GLN A 24 57.92 14.17 13.35
C GLN A 24 57.68 12.88 12.54
N SER A 25 57.98 12.75 11.25
CA SER A 25 58.55 13.64 10.22
C SER A 25 58.43 12.96 8.84
N SER A 26 58.45 13.78 7.80
CA SER A 26 58.58 13.50 6.36
C SER A 26 59.88 12.80 5.93
N SER A 27 59.86 12.02 4.83
CA SER A 27 60.84 12.13 3.73
C SER A 27 60.53 11.20 2.54
N SER A 28 60.92 11.68 1.36
CA SER A 28 60.64 11.18 0.02
C SER A 28 61.82 10.38 -0.59
N GLN A 29 61.51 9.64 -1.67
CA GLN A 29 62.32 9.45 -2.89
C GLN A 29 63.34 8.28 -3.05
N PRO A 30 63.70 7.90 -4.31
CA PRO A 30 63.75 6.51 -4.81
C PRO A 30 65.14 6.07 -5.34
N SER A 31 65.33 4.78 -5.72
CA SER A 31 66.11 4.34 -6.90
C SER A 31 66.17 2.80 -7.12
N ASN A 32 66.22 2.43 -8.41
CA ASN A 32 66.36 1.14 -9.11
C ASN A 32 67.72 0.42 -8.84
N PRO A 33 68.13 -0.77 -9.40
CA PRO A 33 67.66 -1.45 -10.63
C PRO A 33 67.61 -3.01 -10.68
N GLN A 34 66.98 -3.50 -11.76
CA GLN A 34 67.26 -4.70 -12.59
C GLN A 34 67.74 -6.04 -11.97
N SER A 35 66.93 -7.09 -12.15
CA SER A 35 67.42 -8.45 -12.39
C SER A 35 66.59 -9.14 -13.48
N GLN A 36 67.26 -9.51 -14.57
CA GLN A 36 66.73 -10.35 -15.65
C GLN A 36 66.48 -11.77 -15.12
N SER A 37 65.30 -12.33 -15.37
CA SER A 37 65.00 -13.73 -15.12
C SER A 37 64.30 -14.33 -16.34
N GLN A 38 64.91 -15.39 -16.87
CA GLN A 38 64.47 -16.19 -18.01
C GLN A 38 63.07 -16.79 -17.78
N PRO A 39 62.25 -17.00 -18.83
CA PRO A 39 60.96 -17.67 -18.68
C PRO A 39 61.16 -19.17 -18.46
N SER A 40 60.76 -19.63 -17.27
CA SER A 40 60.64 -21.03 -16.85
C SER A 40 59.63 -21.81 -17.70
N GLN A 41 59.96 -23.05 -18.04
CA GLN A 41 59.20 -23.99 -18.90
C GLN A 41 57.74 -24.28 -18.47
N GLN A 42 57.26 -23.74 -17.34
CA GLN A 42 55.87 -23.84 -16.89
C GLN A 42 54.89 -22.94 -17.68
N SER A 43 55.36 -21.87 -18.33
CA SER A 43 54.50 -20.98 -19.13
C SER A 43 54.11 -21.58 -20.49
N GLN A 44 54.90 -22.50 -21.05
CA GLN A 44 54.58 -23.16 -22.33
C GLN A 44 53.54 -24.28 -22.18
N GLN A 45 53.53 -25.04 -21.07
CA GLN A 45 52.47 -26.01 -20.80
C GLN A 45 51.12 -25.34 -20.49
N SER A 46 51.14 -24.16 -19.88
CA SER A 46 49.94 -23.37 -19.60
C SER A 46 49.30 -22.82 -20.89
N GLN A 47 50.11 -22.42 -21.86
CA GLN A 47 49.64 -21.91 -23.16
C GLN A 47 49.15 -23.02 -24.10
N GLN A 48 49.77 -24.21 -24.10
CA GLN A 48 49.26 -25.37 -24.86
C GLN A 48 47.93 -25.90 -24.29
N SER A 49 47.73 -25.82 -22.98
CA SER A 49 46.47 -26.20 -22.34
C SER A 49 45.32 -25.25 -22.70
N GLN A 50 45.61 -23.94 -22.80
CA GLN A 50 44.63 -22.92 -23.20
C GLN A 50 44.31 -22.96 -24.71
N GLN A 51 45.29 -23.24 -25.58
CA GLN A 51 45.02 -23.42 -27.02
C GLN A 51 44.23 -24.70 -27.32
N SER A 52 44.42 -25.77 -26.53
CA SER A 52 43.63 -27.00 -26.66
C SER A 52 42.17 -26.81 -26.25
N GLN A 53 41.91 -25.98 -25.23
CA GLN A 53 40.55 -25.65 -24.79
C GLN A 53 39.86 -24.63 -25.71
N GLN A 54 40.58 -23.66 -26.27
CA GLN A 54 40.01 -22.75 -27.28
C GLN A 54 39.70 -23.48 -28.59
N SER A 55 40.50 -24.47 -29.00
CA SER A 55 40.24 -25.27 -30.21
C SER A 55 39.02 -26.19 -30.07
N GLN A 56 38.70 -26.65 -28.86
CA GLN A 56 37.48 -27.42 -28.59
C GLN A 56 36.22 -26.53 -28.43
N GLN A 57 36.35 -25.30 -27.93
CA GLN A 57 35.25 -24.33 -27.91
C GLN A 57 34.93 -23.75 -29.29
N SER A 58 35.91 -23.65 -30.18
CA SER A 58 35.72 -23.09 -31.53
C SER A 58 35.05 -24.04 -32.52
N GLN A 59 35.01 -25.34 -32.23
CA GLN A 59 34.28 -26.34 -33.03
C GLN A 59 32.87 -26.66 -32.51
N GLN A 60 32.47 -26.12 -31.35
CA GLN A 60 31.09 -26.25 -30.83
C GLN A 60 30.15 -25.11 -31.24
N SER A 61 30.63 -24.11 -31.97
CA SER A 61 29.85 -22.91 -32.35
C SER A 61 29.31 -22.90 -33.80
N GLN A 62 29.29 -24.04 -34.51
CA GLN A 62 28.70 -24.13 -35.86
C GLN A 62 27.79 -25.37 -36.07
N MET A 63 27.00 -25.76 -35.06
CA MET A 63 25.85 -26.64 -35.29
C MET A 63 24.56 -25.93 -34.88
N PRO A 64 23.47 -26.03 -35.68
CA PRO A 64 22.17 -25.59 -35.22
C PRO A 64 21.78 -26.40 -33.96
N PRO A 65 21.06 -25.79 -33.01
CA PRO A 65 20.66 -26.49 -31.80
C PRO A 65 19.87 -27.77 -32.18
N PRO A 66 20.05 -28.88 -31.44
CA PRO A 66 19.26 -30.08 -31.69
C PRO A 66 17.77 -29.73 -31.54
N PRO A 67 16.89 -30.22 -32.41
CA PRO A 67 15.46 -29.99 -32.26
C PRO A 67 15.04 -30.51 -30.88
N LEU A 68 14.31 -29.67 -30.15
CA LEU A 68 13.69 -30.04 -28.88
C LEU A 68 12.96 -31.38 -29.06
N PRO A 69 13.05 -32.32 -28.10
CA PRO A 69 12.24 -33.53 -28.16
C PRO A 69 10.78 -33.12 -28.37
N ALA A 70 10.11 -33.78 -29.31
CA ALA A 70 8.76 -33.45 -29.80
C ALA A 70 7.66 -33.72 -28.76
N ARG A 71 7.79 -33.09 -27.58
CA ARG A 71 6.78 -32.93 -26.54
C ARG A 71 6.58 -31.47 -26.11
N PHE A 72 7.26 -30.51 -26.73
CA PHE A 72 7.16 -29.10 -26.40
C PHE A 72 6.77 -28.17 -27.56
N LEU A 73 6.10 -28.71 -28.58
CA LEU A 73 5.48 -27.92 -29.65
C LEU A 73 4.06 -28.40 -29.91
N ASN A 74 3.17 -28.11 -28.95
CA ASN A 74 1.74 -28.05 -29.23
C ASN A 74 1.08 -26.98 -28.33
N ARG A 75 1.55 -25.73 -28.46
CA ARG A 75 0.96 -24.56 -27.77
C ARG A 75 -0.32 -24.04 -28.43
N SER A 76 -0.81 -24.66 -29.49
CA SER A 76 -2.12 -24.37 -30.10
C SER A 76 -3.26 -25.27 -29.59
N ALA A 77 -2.98 -26.24 -28.70
CA ALA A 77 -3.99 -27.11 -28.09
C ALA A 77 -4.32 -26.76 -26.63
N ILE A 78 -3.79 -25.67 -26.08
CA ILE A 78 -4.27 -25.10 -24.79
C ILE A 78 -5.33 -24.04 -25.09
N SER A 79 -6.30 -24.39 -25.92
CA SER A 79 -7.60 -23.73 -25.92
C SER A 79 -8.61 -24.77 -25.42
N LYS A 80 -9.25 -24.46 -24.29
CA LYS A 80 -10.29 -25.29 -23.63
C LYS A 80 -9.84 -26.52 -22.80
N ALA A 81 -8.64 -26.52 -22.20
CA ALA A 81 -8.50 -27.31 -20.98
C ALA A 81 -9.38 -26.63 -19.90
N LYS A 82 -10.55 -27.20 -19.61
CA LYS A 82 -11.36 -26.81 -18.44
C LYS A 82 -10.39 -26.69 -17.26
N LYS A 83 -10.15 -25.46 -16.73
CA LYS A 83 -9.45 -25.25 -15.45
C LYS A 83 -10.05 -26.30 -14.50
N ARG A 84 -9.27 -27.33 -14.12
CA ARG A 84 -9.75 -28.36 -13.19
C ARG A 84 -10.22 -27.59 -11.97
N LYS A 85 -11.52 -27.67 -11.64
CA LYS A 85 -12.00 -27.04 -10.42
C LYS A 85 -11.17 -27.59 -9.26
N PRO A 86 -10.65 -26.75 -8.36
CA PRO A 86 -9.95 -27.25 -7.20
C PRO A 86 -10.85 -28.26 -6.47
N ASP A 87 -10.24 -29.29 -5.88
CA ASP A 87 -10.97 -30.24 -5.04
C ASP A 87 -11.75 -29.45 -3.97
N PRO A 88 -13.00 -29.83 -3.66
CA PRO A 88 -13.76 -29.18 -2.60
C PRO A 88 -12.96 -29.13 -1.29
N PRO A 89 -13.13 -28.08 -0.45
CA PRO A 89 -12.40 -27.94 0.81
C PRO A 89 -12.44 -29.21 1.68
N GLU A 90 -13.62 -29.84 1.76
CA GLU A 90 -13.87 -31.10 2.48
C GLU A 90 -12.97 -32.25 2.02
N VAL A 91 -12.69 -32.35 0.71
CA VAL A 91 -11.84 -33.40 0.12
C VAL A 91 -10.36 -33.13 0.41
N ILE A 92 -9.97 -31.86 0.43
CA ILE A 92 -8.62 -31.42 0.76
C ILE A 92 -8.35 -31.66 2.25
N GLU A 93 -9.27 -31.24 3.11
CA GLU A 93 -9.20 -31.44 4.57
C GLU A 93 -9.15 -32.93 4.94
N ALA A 94 -10.01 -33.76 4.33
CA ALA A 94 -9.97 -35.21 4.52
C ALA A 94 -8.62 -35.83 4.10
N ARG A 95 -7.95 -35.26 3.09
CA ARG A 95 -6.61 -35.72 2.66
C ARG A 95 -5.55 -35.37 3.71
N TYR A 96 -5.57 -34.16 4.26
CA TYR A 96 -4.66 -33.75 5.33
C TYR A 96 -4.88 -34.55 6.62
N ALA A 97 -6.16 -34.77 6.99
CA ALA A 97 -6.52 -35.60 8.14
C ALA A 97 -6.01 -37.04 8.01
N ARG A 98 -6.13 -37.66 6.82
CA ARG A 98 -5.58 -39.00 6.56
C ARG A 98 -4.07 -39.08 6.69
N LEU A 99 -3.36 -38.00 6.37
CA LEU A 99 -1.90 -37.94 6.44
C LEU A 99 -1.39 -37.53 7.83
N GLY A 100 -2.27 -37.17 8.76
CA GLY A 100 -1.89 -36.67 10.09
C GLY A 100 -1.12 -35.35 10.03
N VAL A 101 -1.27 -34.59 8.94
CA VAL A 101 -0.58 -33.31 8.72
C VAL A 101 -1.60 -32.18 8.86
N ILE A 102 -1.23 -31.13 9.60
CA ILE A 102 -2.04 -29.92 9.70
C ILE A 102 -2.08 -29.27 8.30
N PRO A 103 -3.27 -29.00 7.73
CA PRO A 103 -3.36 -28.34 6.44
C PRO A 103 -2.62 -26.99 6.50
N PRO A 104 -1.86 -26.62 5.45
CA PRO A 104 -1.26 -25.31 5.39
C PRO A 104 -2.37 -24.25 5.49
N PRO A 105 -2.10 -23.12 6.16
CA PRO A 105 -3.09 -22.05 6.27
C PRO A 105 -3.56 -21.63 4.88
N LYS A 106 -4.86 -21.33 4.78
CA LYS A 106 -5.46 -20.87 3.53
C LYS A 106 -4.73 -19.60 3.08
N LEU A 107 -4.26 -19.58 1.83
CA LEU A 107 -3.54 -18.43 1.29
C LEU A 107 -4.53 -17.30 0.93
N THR A 108 -4.83 -16.45 1.91
CA THR A 108 -5.69 -15.26 1.77
C THR A 108 -4.97 -14.14 1.02
N ASN A 109 -5.73 -13.18 0.47
CA ASN A 109 -5.15 -12.02 -0.19
C ASN A 109 -4.39 -11.11 0.77
N GLN A 110 -4.84 -11.01 2.02
CA GLN A 110 -4.07 -10.40 3.12
C GLN A 110 -2.67 -11.03 3.26
N LEU A 111 -2.57 -12.37 3.27
CA LEU A 111 -1.27 -13.05 3.36
C LEU A 111 -0.44 -12.82 2.09
N ARG A 112 -1.06 -12.80 0.90
CA ARG A 112 -0.36 -12.48 -0.36
C ARG A 112 0.22 -11.07 -0.34
N PHE A 113 -0.48 -10.10 0.21
CA PHE A 113 -0.01 -8.73 0.34
C PHE A 113 1.10 -8.59 1.40
N LYS A 114 0.99 -9.28 2.53
CA LYS A 114 2.10 -9.39 3.50
C LYS A 114 3.38 -9.92 2.82
N LEU A 115 3.26 -10.97 2.01
CA LEU A 115 4.38 -11.52 1.23
C LEU A 115 4.90 -10.56 0.17
N PHE A 116 4.04 -9.73 -0.43
CA PHE A 116 4.45 -8.68 -1.36
C PHE A 116 5.34 -7.64 -0.66
N ILE A 117 4.90 -7.09 0.47
CA ILE A 117 5.68 -6.14 1.27
C ILE A 117 6.99 -6.76 1.77
N GLU A 118 6.95 -8.00 2.27
CA GLU A 118 8.15 -8.71 2.72
C GLU A 118 9.18 -8.88 1.60
N ARG A 119 8.74 -9.24 0.39
CA ARG A 119 9.65 -9.38 -0.75
C ARG A 119 10.30 -8.07 -1.16
N ILE A 120 9.57 -6.95 -1.07
CA ILE A 120 10.14 -5.63 -1.34
C ILE A 120 11.21 -5.31 -0.29
N ASN A 121 10.90 -5.47 1.00
CA ASN A 121 11.83 -5.23 2.10
C ASN A 121 13.10 -6.10 1.99
N ARG A 122 12.95 -7.37 1.60
CA ARG A 122 14.08 -8.31 1.39
C ARG A 122 14.75 -8.17 0.02
N ARG A 123 14.31 -7.24 -0.82
CA ARG A 123 14.82 -7.02 -2.20
C ARG A 123 14.75 -8.28 -3.08
N GLN A 124 13.74 -9.11 -2.84
CA GLN A 124 13.48 -10.37 -3.55
C GLN A 124 12.70 -10.16 -4.86
N TRP A 125 13.20 -9.28 -5.72
CA TRP A 125 12.51 -8.80 -6.93
C TRP A 125 12.06 -9.91 -7.88
N SER A 126 12.89 -10.95 -8.05
CA SER A 126 12.60 -12.10 -8.91
C SER A 126 11.35 -12.89 -8.47
N TYR A 127 11.01 -12.82 -7.18
CA TYR A 127 9.86 -13.49 -6.60
C TYR A 127 8.57 -12.67 -6.65
N LEU A 128 8.60 -11.40 -7.09
CA LEU A 128 7.38 -10.59 -7.20
C LEU A 128 6.36 -11.23 -8.17
N SER A 129 6.82 -11.94 -9.19
CA SER A 129 5.97 -12.67 -10.15
C SER A 129 5.08 -13.76 -9.51
N ASN A 130 5.39 -14.20 -8.29
CA ASN A 130 4.57 -15.16 -7.55
C ASN A 130 3.35 -14.51 -6.88
N VAL A 131 3.36 -13.20 -6.66
CA VAL A 131 2.27 -12.47 -5.96
C VAL A 131 1.68 -11.32 -6.78
N VAL A 132 2.34 -10.88 -7.84
CA VAL A 132 1.87 -9.80 -8.73
C VAL A 132 1.65 -10.35 -10.14
N ASN A 133 0.60 -9.91 -10.80
CA ASN A 133 0.37 -10.25 -12.20
C ASN A 133 1.46 -9.67 -13.11
N PRO A 134 1.75 -10.30 -14.26
CA PRO A 134 2.73 -9.78 -15.23
C PRO A 134 2.39 -8.36 -15.73
N THR A 135 1.11 -8.02 -15.69
CA THR A 135 0.54 -6.73 -16.00
C THR A 135 -0.48 -6.39 -14.92
N LEU A 136 -0.50 -5.14 -14.47
CA LEU A 136 -1.42 -4.65 -13.46
C LEU A 136 -1.85 -3.21 -13.78
N LEU A 137 -2.84 -2.71 -13.05
CA LEU A 137 -3.16 -1.29 -12.97
C LEU A 137 -2.46 -0.68 -11.76
N PHE A 138 -1.82 0.47 -11.93
CA PHE A 138 -1.23 1.25 -10.85
C PHE A 138 -1.75 2.68 -10.95
N ASN A 139 -2.54 3.11 -9.96
CA ASN A 139 -3.27 4.39 -9.99
C ASN A 139 -4.08 4.59 -11.29
N GLY A 140 -4.67 3.49 -11.80
CA GLY A 140 -5.44 3.49 -13.05
C GLY A 140 -4.61 3.34 -14.33
N GLU A 141 -3.29 3.47 -14.27
CA GLU A 141 -2.42 3.29 -15.43
C GLU A 141 -1.96 1.84 -15.58
N LYS A 142 -1.99 1.32 -16.81
CA LYS A 142 -1.54 -0.04 -17.09
C LYS A 142 -0.01 -0.09 -17.07
N MET A 143 0.53 -0.99 -16.26
CA MET A 143 1.97 -1.16 -16.07
C MET A 143 2.35 -2.65 -16.10
N THR A 144 3.56 -2.96 -16.56
CA THR A 144 4.15 -4.30 -16.47
C THR A 144 4.78 -4.54 -15.10
N LEU A 145 4.91 -5.80 -14.69
CA LEU A 145 5.65 -6.16 -13.48
C LEU A 145 7.10 -5.63 -13.50
N TYR A 146 7.71 -5.55 -14.69
CA TYR A 146 9.05 -5.00 -14.84
C TYR A 146 9.11 -3.51 -14.47
N GLU A 147 8.20 -2.70 -15.03
CA GLU A 147 8.08 -1.28 -14.72
C GLU A 147 7.73 -1.06 -13.24
N LEU A 148 6.81 -1.85 -12.68
CA LEU A 148 6.52 -1.81 -11.24
C LEU A 148 7.79 -2.09 -10.42
N THR A 149 8.57 -3.09 -10.82
CA THR A 149 9.82 -3.44 -10.11
C THR A 149 10.84 -2.30 -10.18
N LEU A 150 10.92 -1.57 -11.30
CA LEU A 150 11.79 -0.40 -11.42
C LEU A 150 11.31 0.75 -10.53
N LEU A 151 10.00 1.01 -10.50
CA LEU A 151 9.38 2.00 -9.60
C LEU A 151 9.64 1.65 -8.13
N LEU A 152 9.44 0.39 -7.75
CA LEU A 152 9.69 -0.07 -6.39
C LEU A 152 11.16 0.10 -6.00
N LYS A 153 12.10 -0.22 -6.89
CA LYS A 153 13.53 -0.04 -6.65
C LYS A 153 13.96 1.41 -6.51
N SER A 154 13.29 2.34 -7.20
CA SER A 154 13.67 3.75 -7.19
C SER A 154 13.03 4.53 -6.03
N GLN A 155 11.80 4.19 -5.65
CA GLN A 155 11.03 4.94 -4.65
C GLN A 155 11.05 4.31 -3.26
N TYR A 156 11.29 3.00 -3.15
CA TYR A 156 11.12 2.24 -1.91
C TYR A 156 12.44 1.57 -1.50
N LEU A 157 13.43 2.41 -1.19
CA LEU A 157 14.73 1.96 -0.70
C LEU A 157 14.69 1.58 0.79
N GLU A 158 13.74 2.14 1.51
CA GLU A 158 13.58 2.03 2.95
C GLU A 158 12.58 0.94 3.35
N PRO A 159 12.71 0.35 4.55
CA PRO A 159 11.81 -0.68 5.03
C PRO A 159 10.36 -0.18 5.14
N MET A 160 9.43 -0.99 4.65
CA MET A 160 7.99 -0.75 4.75
C MET A 160 7.37 -1.63 5.82
N ARG A 161 6.44 -1.09 6.59
CA ARG A 161 5.64 -1.80 7.59
C ARG A 161 4.16 -1.57 7.32
N ILE A 162 3.39 -2.65 7.29
CA ILE A 162 1.93 -2.56 7.28
C ILE A 162 1.51 -2.09 8.69
N ALA A 163 0.95 -0.88 8.79
CA ALA A 163 0.48 -0.32 10.04
C ALA A 163 -0.96 -0.75 10.32
N GLU A 164 -1.83 -0.65 9.32
CA GLU A 164 -3.20 -1.15 9.35
C GLU A 164 -3.48 -1.89 8.04
N MET A 165 -4.40 -2.85 8.09
CA MET A 165 -4.88 -3.53 6.91
C MET A 165 -6.27 -4.07 7.18
N VAL A 166 -7.22 -3.69 6.33
CA VAL A 166 -8.55 -4.27 6.29
C VAL A 166 -8.62 -5.09 5.01
N GLY A 167 -8.95 -6.37 5.16
CA GLY A 167 -9.17 -7.27 4.02
C GLY A 167 -10.38 -8.12 4.27
N GLY A 168 -11.02 -8.57 3.22
CA GLY A 168 -12.17 -9.46 3.34
C GLY A 168 -13.19 -9.22 2.26
N ARG A 169 -14.19 -10.10 2.23
CA ARG A 169 -15.30 -10.00 1.29
C ARG A 169 -15.93 -8.64 1.46
N VAL A 170 -16.00 -7.88 0.38
CA VAL A 170 -16.84 -6.68 0.29
C VAL A 170 -18.25 -7.15 0.63
N PHE A 171 -18.71 -6.91 1.86
CA PHE A 171 -20.09 -7.20 2.22
C PHE A 171 -20.94 -6.19 1.49
N PRO A 172 -21.71 -6.66 0.51
CA PRO A 172 -22.32 -5.76 -0.42
C PRO A 172 -23.62 -5.27 0.20
N ASN A 173 -23.62 -3.98 0.47
CA ASN A 173 -24.85 -3.23 0.56
C ASN A 173 -24.88 -2.43 -0.76
N PRO A 174 -25.53 -2.91 -1.85
CA PRO A 174 -26.76 -3.74 -1.97
C PRO A 174 -26.54 -5.25 -2.34
N PRO A 175 -27.58 -6.10 -2.56
CA PRO A 175 -27.49 -7.58 -2.59
C PRO A 175 -26.45 -8.23 -3.53
N GLU A 176 -26.00 -9.43 -3.16
CA GLU A 176 -24.91 -10.22 -3.79
C GLU A 176 -25.00 -10.35 -5.33
N ARG A 177 -26.22 -10.41 -5.87
CA ARG A 177 -26.49 -10.58 -7.30
C ARG A 177 -25.99 -9.44 -8.20
N ASP A 178 -25.75 -8.25 -7.63
CA ASP A 178 -25.36 -7.05 -8.36
C ASP A 178 -23.83 -6.84 -8.40
N ILE A 179 -23.04 -7.71 -7.76
CA ILE A 179 -21.58 -7.58 -7.67
C ILE A 179 -20.90 -8.48 -8.70
N LYS A 180 -20.85 -8.01 -9.94
CA LYS A 180 -20.11 -8.75 -10.97
C LYS A 180 -18.62 -8.40 -11.03
N ARG A 181 -18.12 -7.55 -10.10
CA ARG A 181 -16.78 -6.94 -10.18
C ARG A 181 -15.86 -7.15 -8.97
N PHE A 182 -16.34 -7.68 -7.85
CA PHE A 182 -15.54 -7.83 -6.61
C PHE A 182 -15.50 -9.28 -6.08
N GLU A 183 -15.47 -10.26 -6.98
CA GLU A 183 -15.06 -11.64 -6.63
C GLU A 183 -13.58 -11.70 -6.18
N SER A 184 -12.83 -10.62 -6.36
CA SER A 184 -11.40 -10.52 -6.15
C SER A 184 -10.92 -10.48 -4.70
N ASP A 185 -11.82 -10.37 -3.71
CA ASP A 185 -11.46 -10.26 -2.27
C ASP A 185 -10.35 -9.20 -2.05
N PRO A 186 -10.62 -7.93 -2.39
CA PRO A 186 -9.62 -6.87 -2.32
C PRO A 186 -9.24 -6.55 -0.87
N LEU A 187 -8.20 -5.74 -0.71
CA LEU A 187 -7.83 -5.20 0.60
C LEU A 187 -7.44 -3.74 0.49
N MET A 188 -7.46 -3.08 1.64
CA MET A 188 -6.85 -1.79 1.84
C MET A 188 -5.84 -1.86 2.98
N ALA A 189 -4.79 -1.07 2.88
CA ALA A 189 -3.76 -1.03 3.88
C ALA A 189 -3.15 0.35 4.00
N ARG A 190 -2.81 0.72 5.24
CA ARG A 190 -1.92 1.83 5.52
C ARG A 190 -0.51 1.27 5.72
N VAL A 191 0.43 1.65 4.85
CA VAL A 191 1.82 1.20 4.88
C VAL A 191 2.71 2.38 5.26
N VAL A 192 3.46 2.21 6.34
CA VAL A 192 4.42 3.18 6.86
C VAL A 192 5.81 2.86 6.33
N VAL A 193 6.53 3.89 5.90
CA VAL A 193 7.92 3.85 5.46
C VAL A 193 8.73 4.71 6.42
N THR A 194 9.75 4.11 7.05
CA THR A 194 10.64 4.81 7.97
C THR A 194 11.92 5.19 7.23
N GLY A 195 12.15 6.48 7.04
CA GLY A 195 13.35 7.02 6.41
C GLY A 195 14.61 6.81 7.25
N ALA A 196 15.78 6.89 6.61
CA ALA A 196 17.07 6.80 7.29
C ALA A 196 17.30 7.89 8.37
N ASP A 197 16.57 9.00 8.29
CA ASP A 197 16.56 10.08 9.29
C ASP A 197 15.61 9.81 10.48
N GLY A 198 14.91 8.68 10.47
CA GLY A 198 13.89 8.31 11.45
C GLY A 198 12.52 8.95 11.20
N GLY A 199 12.35 9.70 10.11
CA GLY A 199 11.06 10.25 9.71
C GLY A 199 10.13 9.15 9.19
N GLU A 200 8.88 9.14 9.65
CA GLU A 200 7.86 8.23 9.12
C GLU A 200 7.00 8.94 8.08
N THR A 201 6.79 8.28 6.94
CA THR A 201 5.77 8.64 5.95
C THR A 201 4.81 7.46 5.83
N ALA A 202 3.55 7.70 5.49
CA ALA A 202 2.62 6.61 5.24
C ALA A 202 1.95 6.74 3.88
N ARG A 203 1.46 5.61 3.39
CA ARG A 203 0.74 5.48 2.13
C ARG A 203 -0.51 4.67 2.39
N HIS A 204 -1.64 5.14 1.87
CA HIS A 204 -2.89 4.38 1.83
C HIS A 204 -2.94 3.65 0.51
N LEU A 205 -3.19 2.34 0.56
CA LEU A 205 -3.24 1.47 -0.60
C LEU A 205 -4.60 0.80 -0.69
N PHE A 206 -5.15 0.75 -1.89
CA PHE A 206 -6.19 -0.21 -2.28
C PHE A 206 -5.58 -1.21 -3.26
N VAL A 207 -5.75 -2.50 -2.97
CA VAL A 207 -5.10 -3.59 -3.70
C VAL A 207 -6.14 -4.59 -4.16
N ASP A 208 -6.18 -4.78 -5.47
CA ASP A 208 -7.08 -5.72 -6.14
C ASP A 208 -6.32 -6.97 -6.59
N PHE A 209 -7.05 -8.08 -6.71
CA PHE A 209 -6.47 -9.38 -7.02
C PHE A 209 -7.20 -10.09 -8.16
N GLU A 210 -6.46 -10.72 -9.06
CA GLU A 210 -6.99 -11.60 -10.10
C GLU A 210 -6.20 -12.90 -10.09
N ASP A 211 -6.91 -14.04 -10.09
CA ASP A 211 -6.30 -15.38 -10.01
C ASP A 211 -5.27 -15.53 -8.86
N GLY A 212 -5.52 -14.86 -7.72
CA GLY A 212 -4.67 -14.89 -6.53
C GLY A 212 -3.35 -14.12 -6.67
N LYS A 213 -3.30 -13.12 -7.56
CA LYS A 213 -2.16 -12.20 -7.69
C LYS A 213 -2.66 -10.76 -7.76
N ILE A 214 -1.85 -9.83 -7.27
CA ILE A 214 -2.11 -8.40 -7.34
C ILE A 214 -2.28 -8.01 -8.81
N SER A 215 -3.47 -7.52 -9.16
CA SER A 215 -3.89 -7.07 -10.49
C SER A 215 -4.08 -5.55 -10.55
N GLY A 216 -4.27 -4.90 -9.40
CA GLY A 216 -4.45 -3.46 -9.29
C GLY A 216 -3.89 -2.92 -7.98
N VAL A 217 -3.29 -1.74 -8.03
CA VAL A 217 -2.84 -0.98 -6.86
C VAL A 217 -3.24 0.48 -7.07
N TRP A 218 -3.95 1.04 -6.10
CA TRP A 218 -4.15 2.48 -5.98
C TRP A 218 -3.46 2.93 -4.71
N GLU A 219 -2.79 4.07 -4.78
CA GLU A 219 -1.92 4.54 -3.73
C GLU A 219 -2.03 6.05 -3.59
N MET A 220 -2.20 6.51 -2.35
CA MET A 220 -2.11 7.92 -1.96
C MET A 220 -1.12 8.06 -0.81
N GLN A 221 -0.19 8.99 -0.94
CA GLN A 221 0.85 9.22 0.05
C GLN A 221 0.44 10.32 1.03
N GLU A 222 0.56 10.07 2.33
CA GLU A 222 0.44 11.10 3.37
C GLU A 222 1.53 12.17 3.15
N GLU A 223 1.11 13.42 3.00
CA GLU A 223 2.07 14.51 2.99
C GLU A 223 2.73 14.60 4.37
N VAL A 224 4.07 14.58 4.40
CA VAL A 224 4.80 14.90 5.64
C VAL A 224 4.45 16.33 5.98
N PRO A 225 3.97 16.63 7.21
CA PRO A 225 3.61 17.98 7.58
C PRO A 225 4.82 18.89 7.33
N ARG A 226 4.77 19.68 6.25
CA ARG A 226 5.69 20.78 6.07
C ARG A 226 5.41 21.66 7.26
N ARG A 227 6.31 21.63 8.25
CA ARG A 227 6.30 22.43 9.49
C ARG A 227 5.67 23.77 9.14
N ARG A 228 4.37 23.94 9.42
CA ARG A 228 3.58 25.09 8.93
C ARG A 228 4.27 26.30 9.55
N LYS A 229 5.17 26.95 8.82
CA LYS A 229 5.60 28.31 9.15
C LYS A 229 4.31 29.08 9.03
N ARG A 230 3.71 29.39 10.17
CA ARG A 230 2.63 30.33 10.32
C ARG A 230 3.11 31.60 9.64
N ASP A 231 2.78 31.77 8.36
CA ASP A 231 3.28 32.86 7.55
C ASP A 231 2.48 34.09 7.94
N MET A 232 2.91 34.70 9.05
CA MET A 232 2.52 36.01 9.56
C MET A 232 3.02 37.12 8.63
N ARG A 233 2.84 36.97 7.31
CA ARG A 233 3.21 37.95 6.30
C ARG A 233 2.07 38.17 5.30
N LYS A 234 0.90 38.52 5.84
CA LYS A 234 0.08 39.54 5.16
C LYS A 234 0.82 40.88 5.24
N LYS A 235 1.59 41.20 4.19
CA LYS A 235 1.84 42.53 3.61
C LYS A 235 3.14 42.45 2.81
N PHE A 236 3.04 42.43 1.48
CA PHE A 236 3.52 43.50 0.60
C PHE A 236 3.08 43.20 -0.83
N LYS A 237 2.40 44.17 -1.45
CA LYS A 237 2.06 44.16 -2.87
C LYS A 237 3.35 44.30 -3.68
N THR A 238 3.60 43.35 -4.57
CA THR A 238 4.31 43.63 -5.82
C THR A 238 3.61 42.81 -6.89
N VAL A 239 3.01 43.51 -7.85
CA VAL A 239 2.32 42.92 -8.99
C VAL A 239 3.38 42.24 -9.86
N GLY A 240 3.45 40.91 -9.78
CA GLY A 240 4.19 40.07 -10.71
C GLY A 240 3.30 39.71 -11.90
N LEU A 241 3.87 39.77 -13.11
CA LEU A 241 3.24 39.45 -14.39
C LEU A 241 2.35 38.18 -14.32
N PRO A 242 1.21 38.14 -15.04
CA PRO A 242 0.31 36.99 -15.02
C PRO A 242 1.01 35.80 -15.68
N THR A 243 1.65 34.98 -14.85
CA THR A 243 2.14 33.68 -15.30
C THR A 243 0.91 32.80 -15.29
N ARG A 244 0.36 32.57 -16.49
CA ARG A 244 -0.78 31.71 -16.83
C ARG A 244 -1.25 30.87 -15.63
N ARG A 245 -2.17 31.45 -14.84
CA ARG A 245 -2.85 30.75 -13.74
C ARG A 245 -3.48 29.53 -14.43
N ARG A 246 -2.99 28.31 -14.12
CA ARG A 246 -3.61 27.06 -14.58
C ARG A 246 -5.10 27.26 -14.31
N GLU A 247 -5.92 27.33 -15.35
CA GLU A 247 -7.38 27.47 -15.18
C GLU A 247 -7.77 26.30 -14.28
N LEU A 248 -8.07 26.60 -13.01
CA LEU A 248 -8.67 25.61 -12.14
C LEU A 248 -9.99 25.28 -12.82
N GLU A 249 -10.12 24.03 -13.26
CA GLU A 249 -11.33 23.54 -13.91
C GLU A 249 -12.51 23.85 -13.00
N GLU A 250 -13.56 24.47 -13.54
CA GLU A 250 -14.76 24.81 -12.78
C GLU A 250 -15.24 23.58 -11.99
N GLY A 251 -15.40 23.75 -10.68
CA GLY A 251 -15.92 22.71 -9.78
C GLY A 251 -14.88 21.93 -8.97
N LYS A 252 -13.57 22.18 -9.06
CA LYS A 252 -12.62 21.53 -8.12
C LYS A 252 -12.74 22.05 -6.69
N VAL A 253 -12.57 21.15 -5.72
CA VAL A 253 -12.47 21.48 -4.30
C VAL A 253 -11.00 21.73 -3.95
N GLU A 254 -10.71 22.91 -3.38
CA GLU A 254 -9.34 23.33 -3.01
C GLU A 254 -8.90 22.84 -1.63
N ASP A 255 -9.80 22.77 -0.64
CA ASP A 255 -9.51 22.23 0.70
C ASP A 255 -10.27 20.92 0.87
N LEU A 256 -9.73 19.87 0.25
CA LEU A 256 -10.43 18.61 0.10
C LEU A 256 -10.48 17.80 1.41
N GLU A 257 -9.50 18.01 2.31
CA GLU A 257 -9.54 17.44 3.65
C GLU A 257 -10.68 18.04 4.48
N ASP A 258 -10.75 19.37 4.60
CA ASP A 258 -11.81 20.03 5.38
C ASP A 258 -13.18 19.72 4.78
N TRP A 259 -13.31 19.76 3.45
CA TRP A 259 -14.53 19.37 2.74
C TRP A 259 -14.97 17.93 3.07
N TYR A 260 -14.03 16.99 3.11
CA TYR A 260 -14.33 15.60 3.44
C TYR A 260 -14.78 15.44 4.90
N ARG A 261 -14.17 16.18 5.83
CA ARG A 261 -14.57 16.18 7.24
C ARG A 261 -15.96 16.77 7.44
N GLU A 262 -16.32 17.80 6.69
CA GLU A 262 -17.69 18.34 6.68
C GLU A 262 -18.70 17.31 6.15
N TYR A 263 -18.37 16.61 5.07
CA TYR A 263 -19.18 15.51 4.54
C TYR A 263 -19.45 14.43 5.61
N ILE A 264 -18.41 14.00 6.34
CA ILE A 264 -18.57 13.04 7.45
C ILE A 264 -19.36 13.65 8.61
N GLY A 265 -19.22 14.96 8.86
CA GLY A 265 -20.02 15.69 9.84
C GLY A 265 -21.53 15.65 9.54
N VAL A 266 -21.91 15.74 8.26
CA VAL A 266 -23.31 15.55 7.83
C VAL A 266 -23.80 14.14 8.13
N ILE A 267 -22.97 13.12 7.88
CA ILE A 267 -23.31 11.73 8.19
C ILE A 267 -23.52 11.54 9.68
N ASN A 268 -22.58 12.02 10.51
CA ASN A 268 -22.68 11.95 11.98
C ASN A 268 -23.88 12.71 12.55
N SER A 269 -24.44 13.67 11.81
CA SER A 269 -25.66 14.41 12.22
C SER A 269 -26.95 13.61 12.00
N GLY A 270 -26.87 12.42 11.42
CA GLY A 270 -27.96 11.47 11.31
C GLY A 270 -28.77 11.57 10.01
N ALA A 271 -29.76 10.68 9.87
CA ALA A 271 -30.48 10.45 8.63
C ALA A 271 -31.25 11.67 8.09
N GLU A 272 -31.75 12.55 8.96
CA GLU A 272 -32.42 13.79 8.54
C GLU A 272 -31.45 14.78 7.90
N ALA A 273 -30.31 15.04 8.55
CA ALA A 273 -29.26 15.90 8.02
C ALA A 273 -28.69 15.34 6.70
N MET A 274 -28.50 14.02 6.59
CA MET A 274 -28.08 13.40 5.34
C MET A 274 -29.09 13.64 4.20
N ARG A 275 -30.39 13.51 4.46
CA ARG A 275 -31.42 13.77 3.44
C ARG A 275 -31.44 15.22 2.97
N GLU A 276 -31.15 16.17 3.87
CA GLU A 276 -31.14 17.59 3.55
C GLU A 276 -29.85 18.02 2.84
N PHE A 277 -28.69 17.57 3.31
CA PHE A 277 -27.40 18.16 2.93
C PHE A 277 -26.49 17.26 2.10
N LEU A 278 -26.65 15.93 2.11
CA LEU A 278 -25.70 15.03 1.43
C LEU A 278 -25.69 15.19 -0.10
N GLY A 279 -26.80 15.66 -0.69
CA GLY A 279 -26.88 15.98 -2.11
C GLY A 279 -25.89 17.08 -2.56
N ALA A 280 -25.44 17.93 -1.64
CA ALA A 280 -24.40 18.91 -1.92
C ALA A 280 -23.00 18.27 -2.07
N TYR A 281 -22.80 17.05 -1.60
CA TYR A 281 -21.50 16.36 -1.66
C TYR A 281 -21.46 15.28 -2.76
N CYS A 282 -22.61 14.75 -3.17
CA CYS A 282 -22.71 13.66 -4.13
C CYS A 282 -23.08 14.14 -5.53
N ARG A 283 -22.67 13.39 -6.57
CA ARG A 283 -23.17 13.62 -7.93
C ARG A 283 -24.66 13.40 -8.00
N GLU A 284 -25.37 14.28 -8.70
CA GLU A 284 -26.83 14.19 -8.92
C GLU A 284 -27.25 12.86 -9.57
N SER A 285 -26.42 12.33 -10.48
CA SER A 285 -26.64 11.05 -11.14
C SER A 285 -26.48 9.83 -10.24
N GLY A 286 -26.09 10.02 -8.98
CA GLY A 286 -25.74 8.98 -8.03
C GLY A 286 -24.25 8.75 -7.87
N VAL A 287 -23.90 7.92 -6.88
CA VAL A 287 -22.53 7.58 -6.49
C VAL A 287 -22.23 6.13 -6.85
N LYS A 288 -21.11 5.89 -7.54
CA LYS A 288 -20.63 4.54 -7.84
C LYS A 288 -19.85 4.00 -6.65
N ARG A 289 -20.51 3.26 -5.77
CA ARG A 289 -19.88 2.62 -4.61
C ARG A 289 -19.52 1.17 -4.92
N ASN A 290 -18.25 0.79 -4.74
CA ASN A 290 -17.76 -0.57 -4.99
C ASN A 290 -18.27 -1.10 -6.34
N GLY A 291 -18.11 -0.30 -7.39
CA GLY A 291 -18.52 -0.64 -8.76
C GLY A 291 -20.03 -0.56 -9.06
N ILE A 292 -20.88 -0.36 -8.06
CA ILE A 292 -22.34 -0.30 -8.20
C ILE A 292 -22.78 1.17 -8.15
N LEU A 293 -23.47 1.62 -9.18
CA LEU A 293 -24.06 2.96 -9.19
C LEU A 293 -25.32 2.99 -8.31
N LEU A 294 -25.31 3.85 -7.29
CA LEU A 294 -26.39 4.03 -6.35
C LEU A 294 -27.01 5.42 -6.49
N PRO A 295 -28.35 5.53 -6.61
CA PRO A 295 -29.04 6.79 -6.38
C PRO A 295 -28.70 7.36 -5.00
N ILE A 296 -28.74 8.68 -4.84
CA ILE A 296 -28.32 9.35 -3.60
C ILE A 296 -29.11 8.82 -2.40
N GLU A 297 -30.42 8.57 -2.55
CA GLU A 297 -31.29 8.06 -1.48
C GLU A 297 -30.85 6.66 -1.03
N ARG A 298 -30.40 5.83 -1.97
CA ARG A 298 -29.85 4.51 -1.66
C ARG A 298 -28.49 4.60 -1.00
N TYR A 299 -27.65 5.54 -1.44
CA TYR A 299 -26.37 5.81 -0.81
C TYR A 299 -26.58 6.25 0.65
N ILE A 300 -27.45 7.23 0.92
CA ILE A 300 -27.86 7.66 2.28
C ILE A 300 -28.38 6.47 3.11
N GLY A 301 -29.21 5.62 2.52
CA GLY A 301 -29.75 4.42 3.16
C GLY A 301 -28.66 3.53 3.78
N LEU A 302 -27.52 3.36 3.11
CA LEU A 302 -26.42 2.53 3.63
C LEU A 302 -25.90 3.02 4.99
N MET A 303 -25.72 4.34 5.13
CA MET A 303 -25.25 4.99 6.35
C MET A 303 -26.34 5.05 7.42
N ALA A 304 -27.59 5.31 7.00
CA ALA A 304 -28.73 5.34 7.91
C ALA A 304 -29.00 3.94 8.51
N ASP A 305 -28.87 2.86 7.72
CA ASP A 305 -29.09 1.49 8.18
C ASP A 305 -28.13 1.12 9.32
N VAL A 306 -26.84 1.49 9.23
CA VAL A 306 -25.86 1.21 10.29
C VAL A 306 -26.09 2.08 11.52
N GLN A 307 -26.45 3.36 11.36
CA GLN A 307 -26.81 4.24 12.48
C GLN A 307 -28.09 3.79 13.20
N GLU A 308 -29.03 3.17 12.49
CA GLU A 308 -30.24 2.61 13.08
C GLU A 308 -29.94 1.29 13.84
N ALA A 309 -28.98 0.51 13.36
CA ALA A 309 -28.61 -0.78 13.94
C ALA A 309 -27.62 -0.66 15.11
N VAL A 310 -26.86 0.42 15.18
CA VAL A 310 -25.81 0.66 16.18
C VAL A 310 -26.09 1.97 16.90
N GLU A 311 -26.49 1.87 18.16
CA GLU A 311 -26.73 3.03 19.03
C GLU A 311 -25.40 3.72 19.38
N GLY A 312 -25.41 5.05 19.36
CA GLY A 312 -24.22 5.86 19.66
C GLY A 312 -23.15 5.88 18.57
N LEU A 313 -23.45 5.33 17.38
CA LEU A 313 -22.48 5.20 16.29
C LEU A 313 -21.87 6.54 15.86
N THR A 314 -20.54 6.63 15.88
CA THR A 314 -19.78 7.75 15.31
C THR A 314 -18.86 7.28 14.18
N PHE A 315 -18.80 8.06 13.11
CA PHE A 315 -17.83 7.92 12.02
C PHE A 315 -16.63 8.84 12.34
N GLU A 316 -15.59 8.28 12.96
CA GLU A 316 -14.39 9.04 13.35
C GLU A 316 -13.32 8.96 12.26
N VAL A 317 -12.97 10.09 11.64
CA VAL A 317 -11.90 10.16 10.63
C VAL A 317 -10.53 10.25 11.32
N THR A 318 -9.85 9.10 11.47
CA THR A 318 -8.53 9.01 12.13
C THR A 318 -7.38 9.35 11.20
N ASN A 319 -7.46 8.96 9.93
CA ASN A 319 -6.48 9.31 8.90
C ASN A 319 -7.20 9.79 7.65
N VAL A 320 -6.65 10.82 7.01
CA VAL A 320 -7.13 11.33 5.73
C VAL A 320 -5.95 11.80 4.90
N VAL A 321 -5.98 11.48 3.61
CA VAL A 321 -5.07 11.98 2.60
C VAL A 321 -5.93 12.58 1.50
N ALA A 322 -5.69 13.85 1.21
CA ALA A 322 -6.29 14.55 0.10
C ALA A 322 -5.27 14.70 -1.04
N ASP A 323 -5.74 14.51 -2.27
CA ASP A 323 -5.00 14.88 -3.48
C ASP A 323 -5.89 15.84 -4.28
N GLU A 324 -5.67 17.15 -4.08
CA GLU A 324 -6.44 18.20 -4.72
C GLU A 324 -6.23 18.24 -6.24
N GLU A 325 -5.07 17.82 -6.75
CA GLU A 325 -4.83 17.81 -8.19
C GLU A 325 -5.68 16.74 -8.87
N ARG A 326 -5.72 15.54 -8.28
CA ARG A 326 -6.50 14.40 -8.77
C ARG A 326 -7.94 14.36 -8.27
N GLN A 327 -8.30 15.24 -7.33
CA GLN A 327 -9.61 15.27 -6.68
C GLN A 327 -9.96 13.91 -6.06
N MET A 328 -9.03 13.39 -5.25
CA MET A 328 -9.14 12.10 -4.59
C MET A 328 -8.97 12.25 -3.07
N VAL A 329 -9.68 11.40 -2.32
CA VAL A 329 -9.49 11.27 -0.86
C VAL A 329 -9.26 9.80 -0.54
N ALA A 330 -8.28 9.50 0.30
CA ALA A 330 -8.18 8.23 1.00
C ALA A 330 -8.35 8.48 2.50
N ALA A 331 -9.15 7.67 3.17
CA ALA A 331 -9.39 7.83 4.60
C ALA A 331 -9.49 6.50 5.32
N ARG A 332 -9.15 6.56 6.61
CA ARG A 332 -9.54 5.57 7.61
C ARG A 332 -10.64 6.18 8.47
N ILE A 333 -11.72 5.44 8.62
CA ILE A 333 -12.82 5.76 9.53
C ILE A 333 -12.83 4.67 10.59
N GLU A 334 -12.79 5.06 11.86
CA GLU A 334 -13.09 4.16 12.98
C GLU A 334 -14.55 4.35 13.37
N PHE A 335 -15.20 3.23 13.67
CA PHE A 335 -16.55 3.17 14.20
C PHE A 335 -16.50 2.71 15.64
N VAL A 336 -17.30 3.36 16.48
CA VAL A 336 -17.54 2.94 17.85
C VAL A 336 -19.04 3.04 18.10
N GLY A 337 -19.63 2.03 18.72
CA GLY A 337 -21.02 2.07 19.13
C GLY A 337 -21.54 0.72 19.62
N THR A 338 -22.79 0.69 20.08
CA THR A 338 -23.42 -0.50 20.65
C THR A 338 -24.46 -1.08 19.69
N PRO A 339 -24.23 -2.27 19.09
CA PRO A 339 -25.22 -2.90 18.24
C PRO A 339 -26.50 -3.25 19.02
N VAL A 340 -27.63 -2.80 18.52
CA VAL A 340 -28.97 -3.02 19.13
C VAL A 340 -29.90 -3.85 18.22
N LYS A 341 -29.47 -4.12 16.99
CA LYS A 341 -30.19 -4.95 16.00
C LYS A 341 -29.23 -5.93 15.35
N MET A 342 -29.79 -7.00 14.79
CA MET A 342 -29.04 -7.90 13.90
C MET A 342 -28.51 -7.10 12.72
N TYR A 343 -27.19 -7.10 12.52
CA TYR A 343 -26.55 -6.35 11.44
C TYR A 343 -25.36 -7.12 10.88
N MET A 344 -25.23 -7.15 9.55
CA MET A 344 -24.16 -7.85 8.83
C MET A 344 -23.90 -9.30 9.31
N GLY A 345 -24.97 -10.01 9.68
CA GLY A 345 -24.92 -11.41 10.10
C GLY A 345 -24.54 -11.63 11.57
N ALA A 346 -24.41 -10.56 12.38
CA ALA A 346 -24.10 -10.65 13.81
C ALA A 346 -25.29 -10.20 14.66
N ALA A 347 -25.58 -10.96 15.72
CA ALA A 347 -26.61 -10.61 16.68
C ALA A 347 -26.06 -9.60 17.72
N PRO A 348 -26.87 -8.65 18.19
CA PRO A 348 -26.41 -7.71 19.21
C PRO A 348 -26.14 -8.43 20.53
N THR A 349 -25.05 -8.10 21.22
CA THR A 349 -24.74 -8.61 22.58
C THR A 349 -25.07 -7.59 23.67
N GLY A 350 -25.25 -6.31 23.29
CA GLY A 350 -25.36 -5.18 24.21
C GLY A 350 -24.00 -4.58 24.60
N ASP A 351 -22.90 -5.12 24.10
CA ASP A 351 -21.56 -4.56 24.29
C ASP A 351 -21.23 -3.54 23.19
N GLU A 352 -20.41 -2.55 23.56
CA GLU A 352 -19.82 -1.61 22.60
C GLU A 352 -18.73 -2.34 21.79
N VAL A 353 -18.71 -2.08 20.48
CA VAL A 353 -17.72 -2.66 19.57
C VAL A 353 -17.06 -1.58 18.73
N GLU A 354 -15.79 -1.84 18.40
CA GLU A 354 -14.98 -0.98 17.56
C GLU A 354 -14.61 -1.74 16.28
N TRP A 355 -14.73 -1.08 15.13
CA TRP A 355 -14.28 -1.62 13.86
C TRP A 355 -13.93 -0.48 12.91
N ALA A 356 -13.34 -0.81 11.77
CA ALA A 356 -12.80 0.20 10.88
C ALA A 356 -13.34 0.09 9.46
N GLU A 357 -13.25 1.20 8.73
CA GLU A 357 -13.32 1.25 7.28
C GLU A 357 -12.06 1.91 6.74
N HIS A 358 -11.53 1.34 5.65
CA HIS A 358 -10.66 2.06 4.74
C HIS A 358 -11.43 2.37 3.47
N VAL A 359 -11.29 3.61 2.99
CA VAL A 359 -12.11 4.11 1.90
C VAL A 359 -11.34 5.07 1.00
N PHE A 360 -11.63 5.00 -0.29
CA PHE A 360 -11.17 5.94 -1.31
C PHE A 360 -12.37 6.59 -1.99
N TYR A 361 -12.26 7.89 -2.24
CA TYR A 361 -13.24 8.70 -2.96
C TYR A 361 -12.59 9.34 -4.17
N TRP A 362 -13.33 9.38 -5.27
CA TRP A 362 -13.02 10.17 -6.46
C TRP A 362 -14.13 11.18 -6.66
N LEU A 363 -13.74 12.45 -6.78
CA LEU A 363 -14.66 13.53 -7.07
C LEU A 363 -14.61 13.85 -8.57
N ASP A 364 -15.78 14.17 -9.13
CA ASP A 364 -15.95 14.72 -10.46
C ASP A 364 -16.72 16.03 -10.34
N ALA A 365 -16.16 17.12 -10.86
CA ALA A 365 -16.67 18.49 -10.66
C ALA A 365 -17.03 18.81 -9.18
N GLY A 366 -16.17 18.37 -8.25
CA GLY A 366 -16.30 18.67 -6.81
C GLY A 366 -17.39 17.87 -6.10
N LYS A 367 -17.88 16.80 -6.73
CA LYS A 367 -18.89 15.91 -6.17
C LYS A 367 -18.37 14.48 -6.13
N ILE A 368 -18.64 13.75 -5.05
CA ILE A 368 -18.33 12.32 -4.95
C ILE A 368 -19.02 11.60 -6.10
N ALA A 369 -18.20 10.97 -6.94
CA ALA A 369 -18.62 10.24 -8.13
C ALA A 369 -18.43 8.73 -7.94
N GLU A 370 -17.30 8.34 -7.34
CA GLU A 370 -16.95 6.95 -7.10
C GLU A 370 -16.36 6.80 -5.69
N VAL A 371 -16.72 5.68 -5.05
CA VAL A 371 -16.27 5.31 -3.71
C VAL A 371 -15.86 3.85 -3.75
N ILE A 372 -14.66 3.54 -3.26
CA ILE A 372 -14.27 2.18 -2.93
C ILE A 372 -14.11 2.12 -1.43
N SER A 373 -14.81 1.18 -0.79
CA SER A 373 -14.98 1.09 0.66
C SER A 373 -14.84 -0.36 1.10
N ILE A 374 -13.91 -0.61 2.02
CA ILE A 374 -13.73 -1.92 2.67
C ILE A 374 -13.87 -1.72 4.18
N VAL A 375 -14.90 -2.34 4.73
CA VAL A 375 -15.24 -2.29 6.16
C VAL A 375 -14.81 -3.61 6.82
N ASP A 376 -14.19 -3.51 7.99
CA ASP A 376 -13.71 -4.63 8.77
C ASP A 376 -14.83 -5.31 9.55
N TRP A 377 -15.67 -6.05 8.82
CA TRP A 377 -16.76 -6.81 9.41
C TRP A 377 -16.28 -8.02 10.23
N GLU A 378 -15.02 -8.43 10.08
CA GLU A 378 -14.41 -9.46 10.93
C GLU A 378 -14.19 -8.88 12.33
N ALA A 379 -13.53 -7.71 12.43
CA ALA A 379 -13.38 -6.99 13.71
C ALA A 379 -14.73 -6.69 14.38
N TYR A 380 -15.75 -6.29 13.61
CA TYR A 380 -17.10 -6.07 14.13
C TYR A 380 -17.69 -7.33 14.81
N ARG A 381 -17.54 -8.50 14.18
CA ARG A 381 -18.03 -9.78 14.71
C ARG A 381 -17.20 -10.29 15.87
N GLU A 382 -15.87 -10.15 15.78
CA GLU A 382 -14.95 -10.49 16.87
C GLU A 382 -15.23 -9.66 18.13
N GLY A 383 -15.53 -8.37 17.98
CA GLY A 383 -15.95 -7.51 19.08
C GLY A 383 -17.23 -7.98 19.78
N LEU A 384 -18.12 -8.66 19.05
CA LEU A 384 -19.33 -9.31 19.57
C LEU A 384 -19.10 -10.78 19.99
N GLY A 385 -17.86 -11.28 19.90
CA GLY A 385 -17.52 -12.67 20.19
C GLY A 385 -18.14 -13.71 19.25
N GLN A 386 -18.38 -13.35 17.98
CA GLN A 386 -19.15 -14.15 16.99
C GLN A 386 -18.37 -14.56 15.75
#